data_AF-A0A1V5X6N2-F1
#
_entry.id   AF-A0A1V5X6N2-F1
#
_cell.length_a   1.000
_cell.length_b   1.000
_cell.length_c   1.000
_cell.angle_alpha   90.00
_cell.angle_beta   90.00
_cell.angle_gamma   90.00
#
_symmetry.space_group_name_H-M   'P 1'
#
loop_
_entity.id
_entity.type
_entity.pdbx_description
1 polymer ?
#
loop_
_entity_poly.entity_id
_entity_poly.type
_entity_poly.pdbx_seq_one_letter_code
_entity_poly.pdbx_strand_id
1 'polypeptide(L)'
;MGEIGEQLVTSIASKLDNDVLSALDNASLIYPVISVTPNDVNNALVKLGEDFDGEKYLFVSPATYAVLRDAKEWVPASEVAAQIVLRGVVGMIYGCYVVVTNKITTTDTAYIVKPGAVALFMKRGTQVESDRNIINKSTTFTADKHYAAYLYDSSKVVKLGAATLTDLELVQTSDIENGKATFRIAGYPTNLSYGWKAYYAQNLTTAVSVAVGDTFDNSTNGTHKAFTVEFEQGVALSATNAKYSQVLYVDATGKIRASGDVAAVTTLA
;
A
#
# COMPACT_ATOMS: atom_id res chain seq x y z
N MET A 1 -22.75 -36.37 -10.83
CA MET A 1 -22.60 -34.96 -10.46
C MET A 1 -22.64 -34.18 -11.75
N GLY A 2 -23.71 -33.44 -12.03
CA GLY A 2 -23.80 -32.60 -13.24
C GLY A 2 -23.13 -31.24 -13.04
N GLU A 3 -23.21 -30.36 -14.05
CA GLU A 3 -22.65 -28.99 -14.07
C GLU A 3 -22.91 -28.20 -12.77
N ILE A 4 -24.10 -28.33 -12.17
CA ILE A 4 -24.46 -27.65 -10.91
C ILE A 4 -23.46 -27.98 -9.79
N GLY A 5 -23.05 -29.24 -9.68
CA GLY A 5 -22.09 -29.67 -8.66
C GLY A 5 -20.71 -29.06 -8.88
N GLU A 6 -20.25 -28.98 -10.13
CA GLU A 6 -18.96 -28.36 -10.48
C GLU A 6 -18.97 -26.86 -10.20
N GLN A 7 -20.08 -26.18 -10.50
CA GLN A 7 -20.25 -24.75 -10.19
C GLN A 7 -20.28 -24.48 -8.68
N LEU A 8 -20.90 -25.36 -7.88
CA LEU A 8 -20.87 -25.26 -6.43
C LEU A 8 -19.45 -25.45 -5.87
N VAL A 9 -18.68 -26.41 -6.37
CA VAL A 9 -17.28 -26.60 -5.97
C VAL A 9 -16.44 -25.37 -6.34
N THR A 10 -16.62 -24.84 -7.55
CA THR A 10 -15.89 -23.66 -8.05
C THR A 10 -16.23 -22.39 -7.28
N SER A 11 -17.49 -22.19 -6.92
CA SER A 11 -17.92 -21.04 -6.11
C SER A 11 -17.34 -21.09 -4.68
N ILE A 12 -17.29 -22.27 -4.06
CA ILE A 12 -16.66 -22.46 -2.74
C ILE A 12 -15.15 -22.22 -2.82
N ALA A 13 -14.47 -22.69 -3.87
CA ALA A 13 -13.06 -22.38 -4.11
C ALA A 13 -12.84 -20.87 -4.28
N SER A 14 -13.69 -20.21 -5.07
CA SER A 14 -13.63 -18.75 -5.26
C SER A 14 -13.83 -17.96 -3.97
N LYS A 15 -14.65 -18.46 -3.04
CA LYS A 15 -14.84 -17.86 -1.70
C LYS A 15 -13.60 -18.10 -0.83
N LEU A 16 -13.03 -19.31 -0.87
CA LEU A 16 -11.78 -19.61 -0.18
C LEU A 16 -10.64 -18.68 -0.60
N ASP A 17 -10.49 -18.40 -1.90
CA ASP A 17 -9.48 -17.45 -2.39
C ASP A 17 -9.69 -16.05 -1.81
N ASN A 18 -10.95 -15.60 -1.72
CA ASN A 18 -11.28 -14.31 -1.09
C ASN A 18 -10.93 -14.28 0.40
N ASP A 19 -11.16 -15.38 1.13
CA ASP A 19 -10.79 -15.49 2.54
C ASP A 19 -9.28 -15.45 2.74
N VAL A 20 -8.51 -16.09 1.84
CA VAL A 20 -7.04 -16.04 1.85
C VAL A 20 -6.54 -14.62 1.61
N LEU A 21 -7.10 -13.91 0.63
CA LEU A 21 -6.80 -12.49 0.40
C LEU A 21 -7.15 -11.63 1.63
N SER A 22 -8.30 -11.88 2.25
CA SER A 22 -8.70 -11.19 3.48
C SER A 22 -7.76 -11.50 4.65
N ALA A 23 -7.17 -12.70 4.71
CA ALA A 23 -6.13 -13.01 5.68
C ALA A 23 -4.84 -12.22 5.39
N LEU A 24 -4.42 -12.12 4.12
CA LEU A 24 -3.27 -11.32 3.69
C LEU A 24 -3.43 -9.83 3.98
N ASP A 25 -4.66 -9.32 3.96
CA ASP A 25 -4.97 -7.92 4.28
C ASP A 25 -4.53 -7.52 5.71
N ASN A 26 -4.40 -8.50 6.61
CA ASN A 26 -3.96 -8.32 8.00
C ASN A 26 -2.43 -8.38 8.18
N ALA A 27 -1.64 -8.35 7.10
CA ALA A 27 -0.19 -8.34 7.18
C ALA A 27 0.35 -7.12 7.95
N SER A 28 1.37 -7.34 8.79
CA SER A 28 1.98 -6.30 9.62
C SER A 28 3.06 -5.50 8.91
N LEU A 29 3.72 -6.07 7.91
CA LEU A 29 4.73 -5.38 7.11
C LEU A 29 4.02 -4.65 5.96
N ILE A 30 3.86 -3.34 6.12
CA ILE A 30 3.19 -2.49 5.13
C ILE A 30 4.21 -1.58 4.45
N TYR A 31 4.17 -1.55 3.12
CA TYR A 31 4.88 -0.57 2.30
C TYR A 31 3.84 0.34 1.61
N PRO A 32 3.74 1.62 1.98
CA PRO A 32 2.72 2.50 1.46
C PRO A 32 3.01 2.91 0.01
N VAL A 33 2.00 2.81 -0.85
CA VAL A 33 2.06 3.17 -2.29
C VAL A 33 0.78 3.86 -2.74
N ILE A 34 0.87 4.68 -3.78
CA ILE A 34 -0.32 5.20 -4.49
C ILE A 34 -0.67 4.30 -5.67
N SER A 35 0.35 3.77 -6.31
CA SER A 35 0.24 2.75 -7.33
C SER A 35 1.49 1.90 -7.23
N VAL A 36 1.33 0.60 -7.42
CA VAL A 36 2.45 -0.33 -7.38
C VAL A 36 3.27 -0.16 -8.64
N THR A 37 4.48 0.38 -8.50
CA THR A 37 5.48 0.45 -9.57
C THR A 37 6.55 -0.62 -9.40
N PRO A 38 7.35 -0.93 -10.44
CA PRO A 38 8.51 -1.82 -10.30
C PRO A 38 9.45 -1.42 -9.17
N ASN A 39 9.73 -0.11 -9.03
CA ASN A 39 10.60 0.40 -7.97
C ASN A 39 9.99 0.19 -6.58
N ASP A 40 8.67 0.33 -6.45
CA ASP A 40 7.96 0.05 -5.20
C ASP A 40 8.03 -1.42 -4.80
N VAL A 41 7.97 -2.36 -5.76
CA VAL A 41 8.20 -3.78 -5.49
C VAL A 41 9.60 -4.01 -4.93
N ASN A 42 10.63 -3.40 -5.54
CA ASN A 42 12.01 -3.51 -5.06
C ASN A 42 12.18 -2.91 -3.64
N ASN A 43 11.63 -1.72 -3.39
CA ASN A 43 11.73 -1.07 -2.08
C ASN A 43 10.93 -1.81 -0.99
N ALA A 44 9.79 -2.40 -1.35
CA ALA A 44 8.98 -3.20 -0.44
C ALA A 44 9.72 -4.44 0.06
N LEU A 45 10.62 -5.04 -0.76
CA LEU A 45 11.42 -6.20 -0.35
C LEU A 45 12.32 -5.92 0.85
N VAL A 46 12.76 -4.66 1.03
CA VAL A 46 13.58 -4.27 2.20
C VAL A 46 12.84 -4.52 3.52
N LYS A 47 11.49 -4.53 3.51
CA LYS A 47 10.69 -4.84 4.71
C LYS A 47 10.82 -6.30 5.17
N LEU A 48 11.29 -7.20 4.30
CA LEU A 48 11.60 -8.59 4.66
C LEU A 48 12.94 -8.73 5.42
N GLY A 49 13.70 -7.64 5.60
CA GLY A 49 14.95 -7.67 6.35
C GLY A 49 16.01 -8.54 5.69
N GLU A 50 16.69 -9.38 6.46
CA GLU A 50 17.71 -10.33 5.96
C GLU A 50 17.10 -11.52 5.20
N ASP A 51 15.81 -11.82 5.41
CA ASP A 51 15.09 -12.95 4.81
C ASP A 51 14.48 -12.63 3.45
N PHE A 52 15.01 -11.62 2.74
CA PHE A 52 14.52 -11.22 1.43
C PHE A 52 14.97 -12.15 0.29
N ASP A 53 15.69 -13.25 0.55
CA ASP A 53 16.07 -14.24 -0.46
C ASP A 53 15.15 -15.49 -0.47
N GLY A 54 15.20 -16.30 -1.53
CA GLY A 54 14.38 -17.48 -1.74
C GLY A 54 12.99 -17.20 -2.33
N GLU A 55 12.22 -18.27 -2.56
CA GLU A 55 10.93 -18.21 -3.27
C GLU A 55 9.94 -17.20 -2.67
N LYS A 56 9.41 -16.32 -3.52
CA LYS A 56 8.33 -15.37 -3.18
C LYS A 56 7.36 -15.23 -4.32
N TYR A 57 6.11 -14.94 -3.97
CA TYR A 57 5.03 -14.73 -4.91
C TYR A 57 4.51 -13.31 -4.77
N LEU A 58 4.39 -12.62 -5.90
CA LEU A 58 3.80 -11.29 -5.98
C LEU A 58 2.40 -11.41 -6.57
N PHE A 59 1.38 -11.17 -5.75
CA PHE A 59 -0.01 -11.11 -6.18
C PHE A 59 -0.39 -9.68 -6.55
N VAL A 60 -0.84 -9.48 -7.78
CA VAL A 60 -1.16 -8.15 -8.34
C VAL A 60 -2.44 -8.18 -9.17
N SER A 61 -3.05 -7.00 -9.34
CA SER A 61 -4.13 -6.80 -10.30
C SER A 61 -3.63 -6.87 -11.75
N PRO A 62 -4.51 -7.15 -12.73
CA PRO A 62 -4.15 -7.12 -14.15
C PRO A 62 -3.61 -5.77 -14.62
N ALA A 63 -4.10 -4.67 -14.04
CA ALA A 63 -3.66 -3.32 -14.37
C ALA A 63 -2.23 -3.05 -13.88
N THR A 64 -1.91 -3.43 -12.65
CA THR A 64 -0.54 -3.35 -12.11
C THR A 64 0.41 -4.23 -12.90
N TYR A 65 -0.04 -5.42 -13.30
CA TYR A 65 0.77 -6.32 -14.11
C TYR A 65 1.22 -5.72 -15.44
N ALA A 66 0.37 -4.94 -16.12
CA ALA A 66 0.77 -4.25 -17.34
C ALA A 66 1.98 -3.32 -17.12
N VAL A 67 1.98 -2.57 -16.03
CA VAL A 67 3.09 -1.68 -15.63
C VAL A 67 4.35 -2.47 -15.29
N LEU A 68 4.22 -3.61 -14.61
CA LEU A 68 5.37 -4.45 -14.23
C LEU A 68 6.03 -5.13 -15.43
N ARG A 69 5.26 -5.50 -16.45
CA ARG A 69 5.77 -6.16 -17.67
C ARG A 69 6.64 -5.23 -18.51
N ASP A 70 6.39 -3.93 -18.46
CA ASP A 70 7.15 -2.92 -19.22
C ASP A 70 8.50 -2.57 -18.54
N ALA A 71 8.76 -3.10 -17.33
CA ALA A 71 9.99 -2.86 -16.59
C ALA A 71 11.21 -3.52 -17.26
N LYS A 72 12.38 -2.89 -17.15
CA LYS A 72 13.64 -3.42 -17.69
C LYS A 72 14.07 -4.72 -17.00
N GLU A 73 13.72 -4.88 -15.73
CA GLU A 73 14.07 -6.00 -14.86
C GLU A 73 13.07 -7.16 -14.95
N TRP A 74 12.08 -7.06 -15.83
CA TRP A 74 11.06 -8.09 -16.04
C TRP A 74 11.66 -9.32 -16.74
N VAL A 75 11.39 -10.50 -16.18
CA VAL A 75 11.76 -11.80 -16.78
C VAL A 75 10.48 -12.57 -17.15
N PRO A 76 10.23 -12.89 -18.42
CA PRO A 76 9.03 -13.60 -18.84
C PRO A 76 9.03 -15.06 -18.36
N ALA A 77 7.84 -15.64 -18.16
CA ALA A 77 7.69 -17.01 -17.66
C ALA A 77 8.46 -18.07 -18.47
N SER A 78 8.64 -17.88 -19.78
CA SER A 78 9.41 -18.78 -20.64
C SER A 78 10.88 -18.90 -20.23
N GLU A 79 11.45 -17.83 -19.68
CA GLU A 79 12.85 -17.78 -19.22
C GLU A 79 12.96 -18.23 -17.75
N VAL A 80 11.89 -18.08 -16.98
CA VAL A 80 11.78 -18.57 -15.59
C VAL A 80 11.62 -20.11 -15.52
N ALA A 81 11.05 -20.71 -16.57
CA ALA A 81 10.60 -22.11 -16.61
C ALA A 81 11.70 -23.17 -16.44
N ALA A 82 12.99 -22.81 -16.49
CA ALA A 82 14.07 -23.76 -16.26
C ALA A 82 14.14 -24.29 -14.81
N GLN A 83 13.46 -23.65 -13.84
CA GLN A 83 13.54 -24.06 -12.43
C GLN A 83 12.21 -24.25 -11.68
N ILE A 84 11.06 -23.70 -12.13
CA ILE A 84 9.81 -23.84 -11.36
C ILE A 84 8.59 -24.01 -12.29
N VAL A 85 7.92 -25.15 -12.17
CA VAL A 85 6.64 -25.46 -12.84
C VAL A 85 5.49 -25.08 -11.91
N LEU A 86 5.21 -23.78 -11.78
CA LEU A 86 4.02 -23.30 -11.07
C LEU A 86 3.00 -22.74 -12.06
N ARG A 87 1.82 -23.36 -12.07
CA ARG A 87 0.66 -22.91 -12.84
C ARG A 87 0.20 -21.54 -12.35
N GLY A 88 0.06 -20.58 -13.26
CA GLY A 88 -0.45 -19.24 -12.96
C GLY A 88 0.62 -18.15 -12.79
N VAL A 89 1.90 -18.51 -12.80
CA VAL A 89 3.01 -17.53 -12.82
C VAL A 89 3.17 -17.00 -14.24
N VAL A 90 3.14 -15.67 -14.39
CA VAL A 90 3.25 -14.99 -15.69
C VAL A 90 4.66 -14.46 -15.99
N GLY A 91 5.52 -14.42 -14.97
CA GLY A 91 6.92 -14.04 -15.06
C GLY A 91 7.49 -13.74 -13.68
N MET A 92 8.65 -13.09 -13.65
CA MET A 92 9.38 -12.77 -12.44
C MET A 92 9.90 -11.34 -12.49
N ILE A 93 9.90 -10.65 -11.34
CA ILE A 93 10.52 -9.34 -11.17
C ILE A 93 11.20 -9.28 -9.80
N TYR A 94 12.47 -8.84 -9.74
CA TYR A 94 13.26 -8.79 -8.50
C TYR A 94 13.25 -10.09 -7.66
N GLY A 95 13.20 -11.26 -8.31
CA GLY A 95 13.14 -12.57 -7.64
C GLY A 95 11.75 -12.98 -7.12
N CYS A 96 10.71 -12.16 -7.35
CA CYS A 96 9.32 -12.48 -7.03
C CYS A 96 8.61 -13.08 -8.25
N TYR A 97 7.99 -14.25 -8.09
CA TYR A 97 7.11 -14.86 -9.08
C TYR A 97 5.78 -14.13 -9.14
N VAL A 98 5.47 -13.52 -10.27
CA VAL A 98 4.27 -12.69 -10.42
C VAL A 98 3.08 -13.56 -10.77
N VAL A 99 2.02 -13.44 -9.97
CA VAL A 99 0.73 -14.10 -10.15
C VAL A 99 -0.34 -13.02 -10.26
N VAL A 100 -1.07 -13.03 -11.38
CA VAL A 100 -2.14 -12.07 -11.63
C VAL A 100 -3.45 -12.60 -11.08
N THR A 101 -4.17 -11.76 -10.34
CA THR A 101 -5.49 -12.12 -9.79
C THR A 101 -6.51 -11.03 -10.05
N ASN A 102 -7.68 -11.41 -10.56
CA ASN A 102 -8.82 -10.51 -10.75
C ASN A 102 -9.53 -10.15 -9.43
N LYS A 103 -9.10 -10.74 -8.30
CA LYS A 103 -9.64 -10.44 -6.98
C LYS A 103 -9.07 -9.15 -6.39
N ILE A 104 -7.88 -8.74 -6.84
CA ILE A 104 -7.31 -7.42 -6.56
C ILE A 104 -7.73 -6.52 -7.71
N THR A 105 -8.55 -5.51 -7.41
CA THR A 105 -9.14 -4.61 -8.43
C THR A 105 -8.46 -3.26 -8.50
N THR A 106 -7.63 -2.92 -7.52
CA THR A 106 -6.93 -1.65 -7.45
C THR A 106 -5.49 -1.75 -7.96
N THR A 107 -4.87 -0.61 -8.25
CA THR A 107 -3.46 -0.51 -8.65
C THR A 107 -2.53 -0.23 -7.47
N ASP A 108 -3.09 0.12 -6.31
CA ASP A 108 -2.40 0.50 -5.08
C ASP A 108 -2.20 -0.66 -4.09
N THR A 109 -2.65 -1.86 -4.46
CA THR A 109 -2.62 -3.03 -3.59
C THR A 109 -1.88 -4.18 -4.26
N ALA A 110 -0.90 -4.73 -3.57
CA ALA A 110 -0.22 -5.95 -3.97
C ALA A 110 0.33 -6.68 -2.73
N TYR A 111 0.56 -7.99 -2.86
CA TYR A 111 1.09 -8.82 -1.78
C TYR A 111 2.34 -9.54 -2.23
N ILE A 112 3.45 -9.33 -1.53
CA ILE A 112 4.64 -10.18 -1.63
C ILE A 112 4.53 -11.23 -0.52
N VAL A 113 4.46 -12.50 -0.91
CA VAL A 113 4.16 -13.62 -0.01
C VAL A 113 5.22 -14.69 -0.16
N LYS A 114 5.87 -15.07 0.94
CA LYS A 114 6.73 -16.26 0.98
C LYS A 114 5.92 -17.52 1.34
N PRO A 115 6.36 -18.72 0.92
CA PRO A 115 5.78 -19.97 1.40
C PRO A 115 5.67 -20.02 2.93
N GLY A 116 4.54 -20.52 3.43
CA GLY A 116 4.27 -20.64 4.87
C GLY A 116 3.70 -19.38 5.54
N ALA A 117 3.46 -18.31 4.79
CA ALA A 117 2.78 -17.11 5.28
C ALA A 117 1.33 -17.35 5.70
N VAL A 118 0.54 -17.99 4.85
CA VAL A 118 -0.89 -18.27 5.08
C VAL A 118 -1.06 -19.77 5.33
N ALA A 119 -1.81 -20.10 6.38
CA ALA A 119 -2.25 -21.46 6.65
C ALA A 119 -3.75 -21.60 6.37
N LEU A 120 -4.10 -22.71 5.71
CA LEU A 120 -5.48 -23.12 5.52
C LEU A 120 -5.75 -24.35 6.38
N PHE A 121 -6.47 -24.18 7.49
CA PHE A 121 -6.88 -25.29 8.33
C PHE A 121 -8.21 -25.84 7.80
N MET A 122 -8.23 -27.12 7.45
CA MET A 122 -9.43 -27.77 6.89
C MET A 122 -9.85 -28.91 7.81
N LYS A 123 -11.08 -28.85 8.33
CA LYS A 123 -11.70 -29.97 9.04
C LYS A 123 -12.43 -30.89 8.07
N ARG A 124 -12.95 -30.34 6.97
CA ARG A 124 -13.67 -31.09 5.93
C ARG A 124 -13.49 -30.40 4.57
N GLY A 125 -13.28 -31.22 3.53
CA GLY A 125 -13.26 -30.77 2.12
C GLY A 125 -14.64 -30.32 1.64
N THR A 126 -14.75 -29.94 0.36
CA THR A 126 -16.04 -29.58 -0.25
C THR A 126 -16.86 -30.83 -0.48
N GLN A 127 -18.04 -30.93 0.14
CA GLN A 127 -19.00 -32.00 -0.10
C GLN A 127 -20.20 -31.42 -0.83
N VAL A 128 -20.65 -32.11 -1.89
CA VAL A 128 -21.82 -31.72 -2.67
C VAL A 128 -22.85 -32.82 -2.56
N GLU A 129 -24.06 -32.46 -2.14
CA GLU A 129 -25.17 -33.37 -1.98
C GLU A 129 -26.36 -32.90 -2.82
N SER A 130 -27.19 -33.85 -3.22
CA SER A 130 -28.39 -33.58 -3.99
C SER A 130 -29.53 -34.43 -3.46
N ASP A 131 -30.69 -33.83 -3.26
CA ASP A 131 -31.91 -34.53 -2.88
C ASP A 131 -33.10 -34.12 -3.76
N ARG A 132 -33.93 -35.10 -4.14
CA ARG A 132 -35.05 -34.91 -5.06
C ARG A 132 -36.38 -35.03 -4.33
N ASN A 133 -37.15 -33.95 -4.33
CA ASN A 133 -38.54 -33.98 -3.88
C ASN A 133 -39.46 -34.45 -5.03
N ILE A 134 -40.01 -35.65 -4.90
CA ILE A 134 -40.83 -36.26 -5.94
C ILE A 134 -42.23 -35.62 -6.08
N ILE A 135 -42.75 -35.00 -5.02
CA ILE A 135 -44.07 -34.35 -5.01
C ILE A 135 -44.00 -33.07 -5.84
N ASN A 136 -43.02 -32.23 -5.54
CA ASN A 136 -42.85 -30.93 -6.18
C ASN A 136 -41.96 -30.97 -7.44
N LYS A 137 -41.43 -32.15 -7.78
CA LYS A 137 -40.47 -32.36 -8.88
C LYS A 137 -39.24 -31.45 -8.82
N SER A 138 -38.87 -30.97 -7.63
CA SER A 138 -37.66 -30.16 -7.42
C SER A 138 -36.46 -31.03 -7.01
N THR A 139 -35.25 -30.56 -7.32
CA THR A 139 -33.99 -31.15 -6.85
C THR A 139 -33.17 -30.05 -6.18
N THR A 140 -32.84 -30.23 -4.91
CA THR A 140 -32.04 -29.29 -4.14
C THR A 140 -30.60 -29.78 -4.15
N PHE A 141 -29.67 -28.87 -4.43
CA PHE A 141 -28.24 -29.13 -4.33
C PHE A 141 -27.66 -28.28 -3.20
N THR A 142 -26.86 -28.89 -2.34
CA THR A 142 -26.18 -28.22 -1.23
C THR A 142 -24.71 -28.53 -1.30
N ALA A 143 -23.88 -27.56 -0.92
CA ALA A 143 -22.45 -27.77 -0.80
C ALA A 143 -21.90 -27.07 0.45
N ASP A 144 -21.08 -27.80 1.21
CA ASP A 144 -20.48 -27.33 2.45
C ASP A 144 -18.98 -27.63 2.50
N LYS A 145 -18.25 -26.80 3.24
CA LYS A 145 -16.81 -26.93 3.48
C LYS A 145 -16.46 -26.31 4.81
N HIS A 146 -15.67 -27.00 5.63
CA HIS A 146 -15.26 -26.49 6.94
C HIS A 146 -13.77 -26.18 6.92
N TYR A 147 -13.45 -24.89 6.89
CA TYR A 147 -12.08 -24.40 6.88
C TYR A 147 -11.94 -23.07 7.62
N ALA A 148 -10.70 -22.71 7.94
CA ALA A 148 -10.29 -21.39 8.39
C ALA A 148 -9.00 -20.99 7.67
N ALA A 149 -9.02 -19.84 6.99
CA ALA A 149 -7.82 -19.21 6.44
C ALA A 149 -7.25 -18.25 7.49
N TYR A 150 -5.95 -18.33 7.74
CA TYR A 150 -5.27 -17.52 8.75
C TYR A 150 -3.87 -17.12 8.29
N LEU A 151 -3.47 -15.88 8.62
CA LEU A 151 -2.10 -15.41 8.43
C LEU A 151 -1.21 -16.03 9.52
N TYR A 152 -0.56 -17.14 9.19
CA TYR A 152 0.24 -17.93 10.12
C TYR A 152 1.54 -17.25 10.52
N ASP A 153 2.19 -16.58 9.56
CA ASP A 153 3.44 -15.86 9.78
C ASP A 153 3.40 -14.52 9.06
N SER A 154 3.21 -13.44 9.83
CA SER A 154 3.10 -12.09 9.29
C SER A 154 4.44 -11.51 8.84
N SER A 155 5.58 -12.08 9.27
CA SER A 155 6.91 -11.65 8.83
C SER A 155 7.21 -12.05 7.38
N LYS A 156 6.45 -13.02 6.85
CA LYS A 156 6.59 -13.57 5.50
C LYS A 156 5.70 -12.91 4.45
N VAL A 157 4.97 -11.85 4.83
CA VAL A 157 4.09 -11.11 3.93
C VAL A 157 4.39 -9.63 4.01
N VAL A 158 4.63 -9.01 2.86
CA VAL A 158 4.64 -7.56 2.71
C VAL A 158 3.40 -7.15 1.91
N LYS A 159 2.59 -6.29 2.51
CA LYS A 159 1.46 -5.64 1.85
C LYS A 159 1.92 -4.31 1.28
N LEU A 160 1.86 -4.19 -0.04
CA LEU A 160 1.84 -2.88 -0.69
C LEU A 160 0.39 -2.41 -0.65
N GLY A 161 0.14 -1.25 -0.07
CA GLY A 161 -1.22 -0.75 0.13
C GLY A 161 -1.32 0.75 -0.03
N ALA A 162 -2.56 1.23 -0.21
CA ALA A 162 -2.87 2.65 -0.36
C ALA A 162 -2.15 3.51 0.69
N ALA A 163 -1.33 4.44 0.22
CA ALA A 163 -0.67 5.40 1.06
C ALA A 163 -1.71 6.36 1.65
N THR A 164 -1.75 6.44 2.98
CA THR A 164 -2.48 7.48 3.71
C THR A 164 -1.56 8.65 4.00
N LEU A 165 -2.12 9.86 4.07
CA LEU A 165 -1.32 11.03 4.42
C LEU A 165 -0.80 10.79 5.83
N THR A 166 0.50 10.91 6.02
CA THR A 166 1.03 10.89 7.38
C THR A 166 0.76 12.27 7.98
N ASP A 167 0.07 12.30 9.12
CA ASP A 167 -0.13 13.54 9.86
C ASP A 167 1.22 13.98 10.43
N LEU A 168 1.75 15.10 9.92
CA LEU A 168 2.96 15.71 10.47
C LEU A 168 2.56 16.66 11.57
N GLU A 169 3.18 16.52 12.74
CA GLU A 169 3.00 17.48 13.81
C GLU A 169 4.04 18.60 13.64
N LEU A 170 3.63 19.75 13.11
CA LEU A 170 4.47 20.94 13.09
C LEU A 170 4.28 21.69 14.41
N VAL A 171 5.38 21.97 15.12
CA VAL A 171 5.35 22.61 16.43
C VAL A 171 6.17 23.89 16.38
N GLN A 172 5.58 25.01 16.78
CA GLN A 172 6.32 26.24 17.02
C GLN A 172 7.19 26.10 18.27
N THR A 173 8.46 26.50 18.21
CA THR A 173 9.45 26.29 19.28
C THR A 173 10.03 27.56 19.88
N SER A 174 9.75 28.73 19.30
CA SER A 174 10.06 30.03 19.90
C SER A 174 8.85 30.94 19.88
N ASP A 175 8.84 31.93 20.76
CA ASP A 175 7.92 33.07 20.66
C ASP A 175 8.12 33.81 19.32
N ILE A 176 7.13 34.61 18.93
CA ILE A 176 7.26 35.48 17.76
C ILE A 176 8.07 36.71 18.17
N GLU A 177 9.30 36.77 17.72
CA GLU A 177 10.21 37.90 17.91
C GLU A 177 10.56 38.51 16.55
N ASN A 178 10.43 39.84 16.43
CA ASN A 178 10.71 40.56 15.18
C ASN A 178 9.98 39.98 13.94
N GLY A 179 8.75 39.46 14.15
CA GLY A 179 7.94 38.85 13.10
C GLY A 179 8.41 37.47 12.63
N LYS A 180 9.23 36.77 13.44
CA LYS A 180 9.73 35.43 13.14
C LYS A 180 9.57 34.48 14.33
N ALA A 181 9.43 33.19 14.03
CA ALA A 181 9.46 32.12 15.03
C ALA A 181 10.17 30.89 14.44
N THR A 182 10.77 30.06 15.28
CA THR A 182 11.32 28.77 14.88
C THR A 182 10.26 27.68 14.98
N PHE A 183 10.36 26.70 14.08
CA PHE A 183 9.44 25.56 14.05
C PHE A 183 10.25 24.27 14.02
N ARG A 184 9.66 23.20 14.57
CA ARG A 184 10.17 21.85 14.44
C ARG A 184 9.09 20.90 13.94
N ILE A 185 9.46 19.97 13.08
CA ILE A 185 8.63 18.81 12.79
C ILE A 185 8.83 17.79 13.91
N ALA A 186 7.74 17.40 14.56
CA ALA A 186 7.66 16.33 15.53
C ALA A 186 7.02 15.08 14.91
N GLY A 187 7.36 13.90 15.43
CA GLY A 187 6.82 12.63 14.94
C GLY A 187 7.55 12.05 13.73
N TYR A 188 6.93 11.03 13.11
CA TYR A 188 7.42 10.33 11.92
C TYR A 188 6.71 10.89 10.67
N PRO A 189 7.36 11.03 9.50
CA PRO A 189 8.73 10.64 9.17
C PRO A 189 9.74 11.76 9.42
N THR A 190 10.82 11.44 10.12
CA THR A 190 12.05 12.25 10.07
C THR A 190 12.71 12.01 8.71
N ASN A 191 13.08 13.11 8.04
CA ASN A 191 13.61 13.33 6.68
C ASN A 191 14.59 12.29 6.03
N LEU A 192 14.91 11.17 6.67
CA LEU A 192 15.95 10.22 6.26
C LEU A 192 15.42 8.84 5.82
N SER A 193 14.22 8.43 6.25
CA SER A 193 13.83 7.02 6.05
C SER A 193 13.34 6.70 4.64
N TYR A 194 12.99 7.71 3.83
CA TYR A 194 12.40 7.52 2.49
C TYR A 194 12.96 8.44 1.39
N GLY A 195 13.98 9.26 1.67
CA GLY A 195 14.57 10.19 0.69
C GLY A 195 13.62 11.30 0.20
N TRP A 196 12.59 11.61 0.98
CA TRP A 196 11.64 12.70 0.70
C TRP A 196 12.25 14.05 1.09
N LYS A 197 11.73 15.13 0.50
CA LYS A 197 12.11 16.51 0.83
C LYS A 197 10.94 17.26 1.44
N ALA A 198 11.19 18.02 2.50
CA ALA A 198 10.20 18.89 3.12
C ALA A 198 10.23 20.26 2.48
N TYR A 199 9.09 20.82 2.09
CA TYR A 199 8.96 22.23 1.69
C TYR A 199 8.01 22.94 2.63
N TYR A 200 8.24 24.22 2.92
CA TYR A 200 7.38 24.97 3.84
C TYR A 200 6.76 26.22 3.21
N ALA A 201 5.60 26.60 3.74
CA ALA A 201 4.93 27.85 3.50
C ALA A 201 4.66 28.56 4.83
N GLN A 202 4.66 29.89 4.82
CA GLN A 202 4.59 30.72 6.01
C GLN A 202 3.55 31.82 5.87
N ASN A 203 3.01 32.31 6.99
CA ASN A 203 1.99 33.36 7.05
C ASN A 203 0.73 33.09 6.19
N LEU A 204 0.34 31.82 6.06
CA LEU A 204 -0.86 31.44 5.34
C LEU A 204 -2.12 31.88 6.12
N THR A 205 -3.13 32.40 5.41
CA THR A 205 -4.44 32.70 6.03
C THR A 205 -5.19 31.42 6.40
N THR A 206 -4.96 30.35 5.65
CA THR A 206 -5.44 28.99 5.91
C THR A 206 -4.41 28.02 5.36
N ALA A 207 -4.23 26.85 5.99
CA ALA A 207 -3.45 25.77 5.42
C ALA A 207 -4.01 25.38 4.04
N VAL A 208 -3.11 25.01 3.12
CA VAL A 208 -3.44 24.51 1.79
C VAL A 208 -3.92 23.07 1.92
N SER A 209 -5.09 22.77 1.36
CA SER A 209 -5.62 21.41 1.31
C SER A 209 -4.84 20.57 0.29
N VAL A 210 -4.38 19.39 0.72
CA VAL A 210 -3.60 18.47 -0.10
C VAL A 210 -4.08 17.04 0.11
N ALA A 211 -3.94 16.21 -0.92
CA ALA A 211 -4.12 14.76 -0.84
C ALA A 211 -2.80 14.02 -1.11
N VAL A 212 -2.73 12.76 -0.68
CA VAL A 212 -1.62 11.88 -1.03
C VAL A 212 -1.58 11.70 -2.54
N GLY A 213 -0.41 11.95 -3.15
CA GLY A 213 -0.22 11.77 -4.58
C GLY A 213 -0.51 12.99 -5.45
N ASP A 214 -0.97 14.08 -4.85
CA ASP A 214 -1.03 15.36 -5.54
C ASP A 214 0.35 15.73 -6.08
N THR A 215 0.36 16.24 -7.30
CA THR A 215 1.59 16.75 -7.91
C THR A 215 2.00 18.02 -7.18
N PHE A 216 3.20 18.02 -6.61
CA PHE A 216 3.78 19.21 -6.01
C PHE A 216 4.17 20.18 -7.13
N ASP A 217 3.42 21.28 -7.21
CA ASP A 217 3.62 22.36 -8.18
C ASP A 217 3.87 23.67 -7.45
N ASN A 218 5.15 23.94 -7.21
CA ASN A 218 5.64 25.17 -6.60
C ASN A 218 6.02 26.24 -7.63
N SER A 219 5.58 26.11 -8.88
CA SER A 219 5.74 27.15 -9.89
C SER A 219 5.00 28.43 -9.48
N THR A 220 5.36 29.57 -10.07
CA THR A 220 4.78 30.88 -9.73
C THR A 220 3.25 30.93 -9.76
N ASN A 221 2.62 30.13 -10.63
CA ASN A 221 1.16 30.03 -10.77
C ASN A 221 0.59 28.72 -10.23
N GLY A 222 1.43 27.85 -9.68
CA GLY A 222 1.05 26.55 -9.15
C GLY A 222 0.25 26.66 -7.85
N THR A 223 -0.48 25.58 -7.54
CA THR A 223 -1.29 25.47 -6.31
C THR A 223 -0.42 25.54 -5.05
N HIS A 224 0.85 25.16 -5.15
CA HIS A 224 1.82 25.11 -4.04
C HIS A 224 2.89 26.20 -4.15
N LYS A 225 2.63 27.31 -4.86
CA LYS A 225 3.59 28.41 -5.05
C LYS A 225 4.16 29.03 -3.77
N ALA A 226 3.48 28.83 -2.63
CA ALA A 226 3.95 29.32 -1.33
C ALA A 226 5.10 28.46 -0.75
N PHE A 227 5.35 27.28 -1.32
CA PHE A 227 6.32 26.28 -0.87
C PHE A 227 7.61 26.36 -1.70
N THR A 228 8.38 27.44 -1.51
CA THR A 228 9.51 27.78 -2.39
C THR A 228 10.87 27.25 -1.91
N VAL A 229 10.99 26.94 -0.62
CA VAL A 229 12.26 26.57 0.02
C VAL A 229 12.10 25.26 0.78
N GLU A 230 13.17 24.45 0.77
CA GLU A 230 13.25 23.22 1.55
C GLU A 230 13.27 23.56 3.05
N PHE A 231 12.50 22.86 3.87
CA PHE A 231 12.40 23.10 5.30
C PHE A 231 13.60 22.49 6.02
N GLU A 232 14.31 23.33 6.78
CA GLU A 232 15.37 22.92 7.69
C GLU A 232 14.93 23.15 9.14
N GLN A 233 15.16 22.15 9.98
CA GLN A 233 14.77 22.20 11.40
C GLN A 233 15.48 23.36 12.11
N GLY A 234 14.72 24.13 12.91
CA GLY A 234 15.28 25.23 13.69
C GLY A 234 15.51 26.53 12.91
N VAL A 235 15.16 26.59 11.62
CA VAL A 235 15.16 27.87 10.87
C VAL A 235 14.05 28.78 11.37
N ALA A 236 14.39 30.06 11.58
CA ALA A 236 13.43 31.09 11.93
C ALA A 236 12.63 31.51 10.69
N LEU A 237 11.34 31.19 10.68
CA LEU A 237 10.40 31.50 9.60
C LEU A 237 9.61 32.76 9.92
N SER A 238 9.13 33.48 8.90
CA SER A 238 8.26 34.62 9.13
C SER A 238 6.92 34.15 9.71
N ALA A 239 6.54 34.70 10.85
CA ALA A 239 5.36 34.27 11.59
C ALA A 239 4.54 35.48 12.07
N THR A 240 3.23 35.38 11.91
CA THR A 240 2.25 36.37 12.36
C THR A 240 1.21 35.63 13.18
N ASN A 241 0.80 36.22 14.30
CA ASN A 241 -0.19 35.62 15.19
C ASN A 241 -1.45 35.17 14.42
N ALA A 242 -1.92 33.95 14.70
CA ALA A 242 -3.06 33.28 14.07
C ALA A 242 -2.93 32.99 12.56
N LYS A 243 -1.76 33.20 11.94
CA LYS A 243 -1.48 32.70 10.59
C LYS A 243 -0.85 31.32 10.65
N TYR A 244 -1.04 30.53 9.61
CA TYR A 244 -0.55 29.16 9.54
C TYR A 244 0.85 29.10 8.94
N SER A 245 1.70 28.29 9.55
CA SER A 245 2.89 27.72 8.92
C SER A 245 2.55 26.29 8.53
N GLN A 246 2.89 25.86 7.32
CA GLN A 246 2.61 24.52 6.83
C GLN A 246 3.86 23.93 6.18
N VAL A 247 4.06 22.62 6.34
CA VAL A 247 5.12 21.83 5.72
C VAL A 247 4.49 20.69 4.92
N LEU A 248 5.02 20.45 3.72
CA LEU A 248 4.66 19.33 2.85
C LEU A 248 5.90 18.45 2.61
N TYR A 249 5.78 17.14 2.82
CA TYR A 249 6.78 16.18 2.33
C TYR A 249 6.45 15.74 0.91
N VAL A 250 7.46 15.82 0.05
CA VAL A 250 7.39 15.50 -1.37
C VAL A 250 8.42 14.41 -1.67
N ASP A 251 8.00 13.36 -2.37
CA ASP A 251 8.91 12.30 -2.78
C ASP A 251 9.79 12.69 -3.97
N ALA A 252 10.73 11.81 -4.34
CA ALA A 252 11.64 12.03 -5.46
C ALA A 252 10.93 12.18 -6.83
N THR A 253 9.66 11.77 -6.93
CA THR A 253 8.84 11.90 -8.15
C THR A 253 8.00 13.17 -8.17
N GLY A 254 8.13 14.04 -7.17
CA GLY A 254 7.39 15.29 -7.07
C GLY A 254 5.96 15.11 -6.56
N LYS A 255 5.68 14.04 -5.80
CA LYS A 255 4.35 13.76 -5.26
C LYS A 255 4.28 13.99 -3.75
N ILE A 256 3.19 14.60 -3.30
CA ILE A 256 2.97 14.88 -1.87
C ILE A 256 2.65 13.58 -1.12
N ARG A 257 3.26 13.40 0.06
CA ARG A 257 3.15 12.19 0.89
C ARG A 257 2.71 12.46 2.32
N ALA A 258 3.00 13.65 2.84
CA ALA A 258 2.60 14.05 4.18
C ALA A 258 2.48 15.57 4.27
N SER A 259 1.68 16.05 5.22
CA SER A 259 1.48 17.48 5.49
C SER A 259 1.36 17.69 6.98
N GLY A 260 1.79 18.86 7.45
CA GLY A 260 1.54 19.33 8.80
C GLY A 260 1.48 20.83 8.84
N ASP A 261 0.62 21.37 9.68
CA ASP A 261 0.45 22.79 9.85
C ASP A 261 0.27 23.17 11.31
N VAL A 262 0.57 24.42 11.62
CA VAL A 262 0.38 25.00 12.94
C VAL A 262 -0.01 26.46 12.81
N ALA A 263 -1.00 26.87 13.60
CA ALA A 263 -1.32 28.28 13.77
C ALA A 263 -0.26 28.93 14.67
N ALA A 264 0.46 29.91 14.16
CA ALA A 264 1.50 30.59 14.91
C ALA A 264 0.89 31.42 16.05
N VAL A 265 1.51 31.37 17.23
CA VAL A 265 1.09 32.09 18.43
C VAL A 265 2.18 33.06 18.87
N THR A 266 1.78 34.21 19.42
CA THR A 266 2.75 35.23 19.87
C THR A 266 3.65 34.75 21.01
N THR A 267 3.09 34.00 21.96
CA THR A 267 3.79 33.50 23.14
C THR A 267 3.47 32.02 23.32
N LEU A 268 4.50 31.19 23.46
CA LEU A 268 4.38 29.78 23.76
C LEU A 268 4.12 29.57 25.26
N ALA A 269 3.32 28.55 25.57
CA ALA A 269 3.04 28.12 26.94
C ALA A 269 4.10 27.14 27.47
#